data_AF-A0A9E6CNX4-F1
#
_entry.id   AF-A0A9E6CNX4-F1
#
_cell.length_a   1.000
_cell.length_b   1.000
_cell.length_c   1.000
_cell.angle_alpha   90.00
_cell.angle_beta   90.00
_cell.angle_gamma   90.00
#
_symmetry.space_group_name_H-M   'P 1'
#
loop_
_entity.id
_entity.type
_entity.pdbx_description
1 polymer ?
#
loop_
_entity_poly.entity_id
_entity_poly.type
_entity_poly.pdbx_seq_one_letter_code
_entity_poly.pdbx_strand_id
1 'polypeptide(L)' 'MLGFVETRHGPGTRGWEMLSEDHKQALIDHTLLGRIGTVADVVGAVRYIIKDAPFMTGSVLRLDGGYVLGGEE' A
#
# COMPACT_ATOMS: atom_id res chain seq x y z
N MET A 1 -8.40 2.31 1.89
CA MET A 1 -7.24 2.83 2.65
C MET A 1 -5.98 2.29 2.01
N LEU A 2 -5.03 3.16 1.65
CA LEU A 2 -3.77 2.76 1.04
C LEU A 2 -2.71 2.55 2.12
N GLY A 3 -1.91 1.50 1.99
CA GLY A 3 -0.72 1.27 2.82
C GLY A 3 0.45 2.14 2.37
N PHE A 4 1.67 1.64 2.59
CA PHE A 4 2.87 2.26 2.04
C PHE A 4 2.90 2.08 0.53
N VAL A 5 2.93 3.19 -0.20
CA VAL A 5 3.00 3.23 -1.66
C VAL A 5 4.04 4.27 -2.05
N GLU A 6 4.74 4.10 -3.16
CA GLU A 6 5.58 5.16 -3.71
C GLU A 6 4.79 6.47 -3.82
N THR A 7 5.42 7.60 -3.53
CA THR A 7 4.82 8.94 -3.44
C THR A 7 3.73 9.12 -2.36
N ARG A 8 3.41 8.10 -1.56
CA ARG A 8 2.46 8.17 -0.44
C ARG A 8 2.90 7.32 0.76
N HIS A 9 3.49 7.97 1.76
CA HIS A 9 4.14 7.33 2.92
C HIS A 9 5.32 6.40 2.59
N GLY A 10 5.51 6.01 1.32
CA GLY A 10 6.65 5.23 0.82
C GLY A 10 7.72 6.07 0.11
N PRO A 11 8.55 5.44 -0.76
CA PRO A 11 9.62 6.10 -1.52
C PRO A 11 9.19 7.38 -2.22
N GLY A 12 10.07 8.38 -2.25
CA GLY A 12 9.78 9.69 -2.85
C GLY A 12 8.93 10.61 -1.97
N THR A 13 8.77 10.28 -0.69
CA THR A 13 8.18 11.18 0.32
C THR A 13 9.21 11.60 1.35
N ARG A 14 9.11 12.83 1.85
CA ARG A 14 10.00 13.36 2.90
C ARG A 14 10.07 12.44 4.11
N GLY A 15 8.94 11.87 4.54
CA GLY A 15 8.87 10.95 5.67
C GLY A 15 9.73 9.71 5.47
N TRP A 16 9.68 9.13 4.27
CA TRP A 16 10.46 7.96 3.90
C TRP A 16 11.97 8.23 3.85
N GLU A 17 12.37 9.40 3.35
CA GLU A 17 13.78 9.80 3.27
C GLU A 17 14.43 9.99 4.65
N MET A 18 13.63 10.29 5.67
CA MET A 18 14.11 10.46 7.06
C MET A 18 14.28 9.12 7.81
N LEU A 19 13.81 8.00 7.26
CA LEU A 19 13.97 6.68 7.87
C LEU A 19 15.37 6.13 7.63
N SER A 20 15.93 5.44 8.63
CA SER A 20 17.10 4.59 8.43
C SER A 20 16.74 3.41 7.52
N GLU A 21 17.75 2.79 6.91
CA GLU A 21 17.54 1.58 6.10
C GLU A 21 16.91 0.45 6.93
N ASP A 22 17.32 0.28 8.19
CA ASP A 22 16.73 -0.71 9.09
C ASP A 22 15.24 -0.47 9.34
N HIS A 23 14.82 0.79 9.51
CA HIS A 23 13.39 1.13 9.65
C HIS A 23 12.62 0.90 8.35
N LYS A 24 13.21 1.19 7.19
CA LYS A 24 12.59 0.89 5.89
C LYS A 24 12.40 -0.61 5.72
N GLN A 25 13.42 -1.40 6.07
CA GLN A 25 13.36 -2.85 5.99
C GLN A 25 12.32 -3.42 6.95
N ALA A 26 12.26 -2.93 8.19
CA ALA A 26 11.23 -3.35 9.14
C ALA A 26 9.80 -3.11 8.62
N LEU A 27 9.54 -2.00 7.93
CA LEU A 27 8.24 -1.74 7.29
C LEU A 27 7.95 -2.72 6.14
N ILE A 28 8.97 -3.09 5.37
CA ILE A 28 8.85 -4.08 4.29
C ILE A 28 8.57 -5.47 4.86
N ASP A 29 9.31 -5.89 5.88
CA ASP A 29 9.18 -7.19 6.54
C ASP A 29 7.82 -7.33 7.24
N HIS A 30 7.32 -6.23 7.83
CA HIS A 30 5.98 -6.17 8.41
C HIS A 30 4.86 -6.22 7.36
N THR A 31 5.12 -5.76 6.14
CA THR A 31 4.14 -5.86 5.05
C THR A 31 4.13 -7.28 4.52
N LEU A 32 3.01 -8.01 4.65
CA LEU A 32 2.93 -9.44 4.29
C LEU A 32 3.34 -9.78 2.84
N LEU A 33 3.15 -8.85 1.89
CA LEU A 33 3.64 -9.02 0.52
C LEU A 33 5.15 -8.80 0.34
N GLY A 34 5.89 -8.44 1.39
CA GLY A 34 7.34 -8.24 1.40
C GLY A 34 7.81 -7.09 0.51
N ARG A 35 6.96 -6.11 0.23
CA ARG A 35 7.28 -4.96 -0.62
C ARG A 35 6.39 -3.75 -0.35
N ILE A 36 6.87 -2.59 -0.77
CA ILE A 36 6.06 -1.36 -0.85
C ILE A 36 5.19 -1.39 -2.11
N GLY A 37 4.00 -0.79 -2.03
CA GLY A 37 3.12 -0.62 -3.18
C GLY A 37 3.68 0.37 -4.21
N THR A 38 3.27 0.21 -5.46
CA THR A 38 3.57 1.13 -6.56
C THR A 38 2.32 1.89 -6.98
N VAL A 39 2.48 2.99 -7.73
CA VAL A 39 1.35 3.69 -8.37
C VAL A 39 0.61 2.75 -9.31
N ALA A 40 1.31 1.83 -9.99
CA ALA A 40 0.70 0.85 -10.87
C ALA A 40 -0.27 -0.10 -10.14
N ASP A 41 0.05 -0.52 -8.92
CA ASP A 41 -0.85 -1.33 -8.09
C ASP A 41 -2.18 -0.59 -7.82
N VAL A 42 -2.10 0.70 -7.47
CA VAL A 42 -3.28 1.55 -7.20
C VAL A 42 -4.09 1.78 -8.47
N VAL A 43 -3.43 2.11 -9.58
CA VAL A 43 -4.08 2.33 -10.88
C VAL A 43 -4.78 1.06 -11.36
N GLY A 44 -4.18 -0.12 -11.17
CA GLY A 44 -4.79 -1.41 -11.49
C GLY A 44 -6.11 -1.61 -10.75
N ALA A 45 -6.12 -1.39 -9.43
CA ALA A 45 -7.31 -1.51 -8.60
C ALA A 45 -8.41 -0.50 -9.01
N VAL A 46 -8.03 0.76 -9.24
CA VAL A 46 -8.98 1.80 -9.69
C VAL A 46 -9.58 1.44 -11.05
N ARG A 47 -8.78 0.96 -12.00
CA ARG A 47 -9.25 0.54 -13.33
C ARG A 47 -10.23 -0.62 -13.23
N TYR A 48 -9.96 -1.61 -12.40
CA TYR A 48 -10.89 -2.72 -12.15
C TYR A 48 -12.22 -2.22 -11.60
N ILE A 49 -12.21 -1.35 -10.59
CA ILE A 49 -13.45 -0.82 -9.99
C ILE A 49 -14.28 -0.07 -11.04
N ILE A 50 -13.65 0.80 -11.83
CA ILE A 50 -14.36 1.62 -12.83
C ILE A 50 -14.90 0.79 -13.99
N LYS A 51 -14.20 -0.28 -14.39
CA LYS A 51 -14.53 -1.05 -15.60
C LYS A 51 -15.37 -2.30 -15.32
N ASP A 52 -15.06 -3.02 -14.25
CA ASP A 52 -15.46 -4.42 -14.08
C ASP A 52 -16.35 -4.64 -12.85
N ALA A 53 -16.60 -3.61 -12.02
CA ALA A 53 -17.40 -3.71 -10.80
C ALA A 53 -18.69 -2.86 -10.83
N PRO A 54 -19.59 -3.01 -11.83
CA PRO A 54 -20.72 -2.10 -12.04
C PRO A 54 -21.79 -2.12 -10.93
N PHE A 55 -21.80 -3.15 -10.07
CA PHE A 55 -22.73 -3.26 -8.94
C PHE A 55 -22.09 -2.87 -7.60
N MET A 56 -20.83 -2.44 -7.58
CA MET A 56 -20.12 -2.05 -6.37
C MET A 56 -20.36 -0.58 -6.04
N THR A 57 -20.88 -0.29 -4.85
CA THR A 57 -20.99 1.06 -4.30
C THR A 57 -20.93 1.03 -2.76
N GLY A 58 -20.77 2.19 -2.12
CA GLY A 58 -20.79 2.34 -0.65
C GLY A 58 -19.66 1.62 0.10
N SER A 59 -18.65 1.13 -0.61
CA SER A 59 -17.61 0.25 -0.07
C SER A 59 -16.25 0.95 -0.05
N VAL A 60 -15.42 0.62 0.95
CA VAL A 60 -14.02 1.09 1.04
C VAL A 60 -13.09 -0.09 0.79
N LEU A 61 -12.34 -0.03 -0.31
CA LEU A 61 -11.30 -1.03 -0.61
C LEU A 61 -10.00 -0.66 0.12
N ARG A 62 -9.41 -1.62 0.85
CA ARG A 62 -8.07 -1.53 1.41
C ARG A 62 -7.07 -2.11 0.42
N LEU A 63 -5.98 -1.39 0.20
CA LEU A 63 -4.87 -1.79 -0.65
C LEU A 63 -3.56 -1.42 0.05
N ASP A 64 -3.11 -2.29 0.94
CA ASP A 64 -1.99 -2.04 1.85
C ASP A 64 -0.95 -3.17 1.88
N GLY A 65 -1.07 -4.15 0.96
CA GLY A 65 -0.15 -5.29 0.93
C GLY A 65 -0.19 -6.16 2.19
N GLY A 66 -1.27 -6.08 2.98
CA GLY A 66 -1.39 -6.80 4.24
C GLY A 66 -0.73 -6.13 5.43
N TYR A 67 -0.25 -4.88 5.31
CA TYR A 67 0.41 -4.16 6.39
C TYR A 67 -0.37 -4.20 7.72
N VAL A 68 -1.67 -3.93 7.71
CA VAL A 68 -2.45 -3.94 8.96
C VAL A 68 -2.57 -5.33 9.59
N LEU A 69 -2.54 -6.39 8.77
CA LEU A 69 -2.61 -7.77 9.26
C LEU A 69 -1.26 -8.29 9.75
N GLY A 70 -0.15 -7.77 9.21
CA GLY A 70 1.21 -8.14 9.63
C GLY A 70 1.59 -7.71 11.04
N GLY A 71 0.73 -6.95 11.73
CA GLY A 71 0.91 -6.54 13.14
C GLY A 71 0.18 -7.39 14.16
N GLU A 72 -0.44 -8.50 13.76
CA GLU A 72 -1.12 -9.43 14.66
C GLU A 72 -0.20 -10.57 15.19
N GLU A 73 1.11 -10.51 14.92
CA GLU A 73 2.14 -11.37 15.54
C GLU A 73 2.94 -10.66 16.64
#